data_AF-A0A7L2R9R7-F1
#
_entry.id   AF-A0A7L2R9R7-F1
#
_cell.length_a   1.000
_cell.length_b   1.000
_cell.length_c   1.000
_cell.angle_alpha   90.00
_cell.angle_beta   90.00
_cell.angle_gamma   90.00
#
_symmetry.space_group_name_H-M   'P 1'
#
loop_
_entity.id
_entity.type
_entity.pdbx_description
1 polymer ?
#
loop_
_entity_poly.entity_id
_entity_poly.type
_entity_poly.pdbx_seq_one_letter_code
_entity_poly.pdbx_strand_id
1 'polypeptide(L)'
;HKAEHSSLLLGDFLAGVDLKMIRILQAVHPGVSIDNEIVEPNPQHVAAYKELVNQAPDLQNVSFIWHQLTSLEYEQQMKEKGTHKKFDFIHMIQMLYRVEDIPNTIKFFHSCLDHHGKLLIIILSDSSGWASLWKKHRDCLPATDSGHYITCSGITEVLQRLGLEHRVHEFPSGWDITECFTEGDAVGGRMMDFLTGTKNFLGTAPAALRRRLQ
;
A
#
# COMPACT_ATOMS: atom_id res chain seq x y z
N HIS A 1 27.29 2.61 15.46
CA HIS A 1 26.44 1.71 14.66
C HIS A 1 25.32 1.21 15.55
N LYS A 2 24.05 1.30 15.09
CA LYS A 2 22.90 0.76 15.81
C LYS A 2 22.97 -0.77 15.74
N ALA A 3 22.70 -1.45 16.86
CA ALA A 3 22.78 -2.91 16.94
C ALA A 3 21.57 -3.63 16.30
N GLU A 4 20.51 -2.87 16.01
CA GLU A 4 19.22 -3.37 15.57
C GLU A 4 18.50 -2.32 14.71
N HIS A 5 17.79 -2.76 13.69
CA HIS A 5 16.90 -1.92 12.88
C HIS A 5 15.45 -2.34 13.07
N SER A 6 14.53 -1.39 13.23
CA SER A 6 13.09 -1.68 13.30
C SER A 6 12.37 -1.17 12.07
N SER A 7 11.60 -2.04 11.42
CA SER A 7 10.73 -1.71 10.28
C SER A 7 9.25 -1.98 10.56
N LEU A 8 8.38 -1.19 9.93
CA LEU A 8 6.93 -1.37 10.00
C LEU A 8 6.32 -1.34 8.59
N LEU A 9 5.65 -2.43 8.23
CA LEU A 9 4.81 -2.55 7.04
C LEU A 9 3.36 -2.24 7.41
N LEU A 10 2.70 -1.43 6.57
CA LEU A 10 1.26 -1.19 6.64
C LEU A 10 0.60 -1.59 5.33
N GLY A 11 -0.32 -2.57 5.39
CA GLY A 11 -1.10 -3.07 4.25
C GLY A 11 -0.24 -3.80 3.22
N ASP A 12 -0.55 -5.06 2.96
CA ASP A 12 0.20 -5.90 2.06
C ASP A 12 -0.70 -6.55 1.00
N PHE A 13 -0.48 -6.15 -0.24
CA PHE A 13 -0.91 -6.90 -1.42
C PHE A 13 0.29 -7.61 -2.09
N LEU A 14 1.52 -7.38 -1.59
CA LEU A 14 2.77 -7.68 -2.27
C LEU A 14 3.88 -8.08 -1.28
N ALA A 15 3.68 -9.14 -0.49
CA ALA A 15 4.68 -9.71 0.45
C ALA A 15 6.08 -9.87 -0.17
N GLY A 16 6.14 -10.17 -1.47
CA GLY A 16 7.39 -10.26 -2.22
C GLY A 16 8.16 -8.93 -2.35
N VAL A 17 7.50 -7.77 -2.28
CA VAL A 17 8.13 -6.45 -2.24
C VAL A 17 8.74 -6.19 -0.87
N ASP A 18 8.05 -6.54 0.22
CA ASP A 18 8.58 -6.38 1.57
C ASP A 18 9.86 -7.19 1.78
N LEU A 19 9.83 -8.47 1.41
CA LEU A 19 11.02 -9.33 1.49
C LEU A 19 12.20 -8.81 0.66
N LYS A 20 11.94 -8.13 -0.47
CA LYS A 20 13.01 -7.48 -1.25
C LYS A 20 13.61 -6.28 -0.51
N MET A 21 12.78 -5.46 0.13
CA MET A 21 13.26 -4.33 0.93
C MET A 21 14.07 -4.79 2.15
N ILE A 22 13.61 -5.82 2.85
CA ILE A 22 14.34 -6.42 3.97
C ILE A 22 15.72 -6.93 3.52
N ARG A 23 15.80 -7.61 2.38
CA ARG A 23 17.08 -8.07 1.81
C ARG A 23 18.01 -6.91 1.47
N ILE A 24 17.48 -5.80 0.96
CA ILE A 24 18.27 -4.59 0.71
C ILE A 24 18.80 -4.04 2.05
N LEU A 25 17.97 -3.97 3.10
CA LEU A 25 18.39 -3.54 4.43
C LEU A 25 19.50 -4.44 5.00
N GLN A 26 19.36 -5.77 4.91
CA GLN A 26 20.40 -6.71 5.32
C GLN A 26 21.71 -6.52 4.55
N ALA A 27 21.63 -6.28 3.24
CA ALA A 27 22.82 -6.09 2.39
C ALA A 27 23.57 -4.79 2.73
N VAL A 28 22.84 -3.73 3.05
CA VAL A 28 23.43 -2.43 3.46
C VAL A 28 23.94 -2.46 4.90
N HIS A 29 23.33 -3.29 5.76
CA HIS A 29 23.66 -3.42 7.18
C HIS A 29 23.97 -4.89 7.57
N PRO A 30 25.05 -5.48 7.05
CA PRO A 30 25.36 -6.89 7.29
C PRO A 30 25.60 -7.17 8.79
N GLY A 31 24.98 -8.23 9.29
CA GLY A 31 25.13 -8.67 10.69
C GLY A 31 24.28 -7.90 11.71
N VAL A 32 23.48 -6.92 11.27
CA VAL A 32 22.52 -6.21 12.13
C VAL A 32 21.19 -6.98 12.16
N SER A 33 20.63 -7.17 13.35
CA SER A 33 19.29 -7.76 13.50
C SER A 33 18.22 -6.79 13.02
N ILE A 34 17.15 -7.31 12.41
CA ILE A 34 16.01 -6.52 11.93
C ILE A 34 14.75 -6.98 12.63
N ASP A 35 14.06 -6.07 13.29
CA ASP A 35 12.72 -6.26 13.83
C ASP A 35 11.67 -5.75 12.84
N ASN A 36 11.01 -6.65 12.12
CA ASN A 36 9.97 -6.30 11.15
C ASN A 36 8.57 -6.50 11.75
N GLU A 37 7.81 -5.42 11.89
CA GLU A 37 6.39 -5.46 12.24
C GLU A 37 5.51 -5.34 11.00
N ILE A 38 4.45 -6.14 10.94
CA ILE A 38 3.52 -6.22 9.82
C ILE A 38 2.12 -5.91 10.32
N VAL A 39 1.47 -4.92 9.72
CA VAL A 39 0.07 -4.58 9.97
C VAL A 39 -0.74 -4.90 8.71
N GLU A 40 -1.51 -5.98 8.76
CA GLU A 40 -2.33 -6.44 7.63
C GLU A 40 -3.66 -7.06 8.12
N PRO A 41 -4.83 -6.45 7.83
CA PRO A 41 -6.11 -6.96 8.32
C PRO A 41 -6.55 -8.27 7.67
N ASN A 42 -6.11 -8.57 6.44
CA ASN A 42 -6.56 -9.72 5.67
C ASN A 42 -5.84 -11.02 6.11
N PRO A 43 -6.57 -12.01 6.67
CA PRO A 43 -5.95 -13.25 7.17
C PRO A 43 -5.30 -14.09 6.06
N GLN A 44 -5.83 -14.06 4.84
CA GLN A 44 -5.25 -14.78 3.71
C GLN A 44 -3.90 -14.17 3.30
N HIS A 45 -3.79 -12.84 3.32
CA HIS A 45 -2.53 -12.15 3.03
C HIS A 45 -1.49 -12.44 4.13
N VAL A 46 -1.88 -12.37 5.40
CA VAL A 46 -1.01 -12.73 6.53
C VAL A 46 -0.52 -14.18 6.42
N ALA A 47 -1.41 -15.12 6.08
CA ALA A 47 -1.05 -16.53 5.93
C ALA A 47 -0.08 -16.74 4.75
N ALA A 48 -0.35 -16.11 3.60
CA ALA A 48 0.52 -16.19 2.42
C ALA A 48 1.90 -15.58 2.70
N TYR A 49 1.96 -14.46 3.43
CA TYR A 49 3.23 -13.84 3.78
C TYR A 49 4.03 -14.72 4.77
N LYS A 50 3.40 -15.28 5.80
CA LYS A 50 4.07 -16.24 6.70
C LYS A 50 4.68 -17.43 5.95
N GLU A 51 3.99 -17.95 4.94
CA GLU A 51 4.51 -19.03 4.10
C GLU A 51 5.75 -18.60 3.31
N LEU A 52 5.74 -17.40 2.72
CA LEU A 52 6.91 -16.85 2.01
C LEU A 52 8.11 -16.65 2.95
N VAL A 53 7.88 -16.21 4.19
CA VAL A 53 8.94 -16.07 5.20
C VAL A 53 9.52 -17.45 5.56
N ASN A 54 8.69 -18.47 5.75
CA ASN A 54 9.14 -19.83 6.05
C ASN A 54 10.02 -20.42 4.93
N GLN A 55 9.82 -19.98 3.69
CA GLN A 55 10.59 -20.40 2.52
C GLN A 55 11.84 -19.55 2.26
N ALA A 56 12.15 -18.57 3.12
CA ALA A 56 13.25 -17.62 2.94
C ALA A 56 14.38 -17.84 3.98
N PRO A 57 15.26 -18.83 3.79
CA PRO A 57 16.32 -19.17 4.75
C PRO A 57 17.37 -18.07 4.93
N ASP A 58 17.41 -17.08 4.04
CA ASP A 58 18.30 -15.92 4.08
C ASP A 58 17.86 -14.85 5.11
N LEU A 59 16.67 -14.98 5.70
CA LEU A 59 16.08 -14.01 6.63
C LEU A 59 16.27 -14.38 8.12
N GLN A 60 17.25 -15.22 8.45
CA GLN A 60 17.47 -15.71 9.83
C GLN A 60 17.73 -14.62 10.88
N ASN A 61 18.30 -13.47 10.45
CA ASN A 61 18.56 -12.33 11.33
C ASN A 61 17.37 -11.34 11.41
N VAL A 62 16.19 -11.75 10.95
CA VAL A 62 14.98 -10.92 10.91
C VAL A 62 13.93 -11.53 11.82
N SER A 63 13.45 -10.75 12.79
CA SER A 63 12.28 -11.09 13.58
C SER A 63 11.02 -10.56 12.89
N PHE A 64 9.93 -11.34 12.92
CA PHE A 64 8.65 -10.97 12.29
C PHE A 64 7.55 -10.93 13.34
N ILE A 65 6.92 -9.76 13.50
CA ILE A 65 5.80 -9.53 14.41
C ILE A 65 4.57 -9.22 13.57
N TRP A 66 3.50 -9.98 13.78
CA TRP A 66 2.29 -9.91 12.94
C TRP A 66 1.14 -9.30 13.72
N HIS A 67 0.59 -8.21 13.19
CA HIS A 67 -0.61 -7.55 13.69
C HIS A 67 -1.71 -7.69 12.64
N GLN A 68 -2.62 -8.65 12.86
CA GLN A 68 -3.74 -8.85 11.94
C GLN A 68 -4.87 -7.87 12.23
N LEU A 69 -4.69 -6.62 11.82
CA LEU A 69 -5.58 -5.49 12.09
C LEU A 69 -5.33 -4.36 11.07
N THR A 70 -6.22 -3.38 11.02
CA THR A 70 -6.07 -2.18 10.19
C THR A 70 -5.06 -1.19 10.77
N SER A 71 -4.56 -0.27 9.95
CA SER A 71 -3.66 0.80 10.43
C SER A 71 -4.30 1.67 11.52
N LEU A 72 -5.62 1.89 11.45
CA LEU A 72 -6.38 2.64 12.45
C LEU A 72 -6.45 1.89 13.78
N GLU A 73 -6.76 0.59 13.74
CA GLU A 73 -6.76 -0.24 14.95
C GLU A 73 -5.36 -0.34 15.57
N TYR A 74 -4.30 -0.37 14.75
CA TYR A 74 -2.91 -0.38 15.24
C TYR A 74 -2.60 0.91 15.98
N GLU A 75 -2.96 2.04 15.37
CA GLU A 75 -2.80 3.37 15.96
C GLU A 75 -3.54 3.48 17.30
N GLN A 76 -4.79 3.01 17.36
CA GLN A 76 -5.58 2.98 18.59
C GLN A 76 -4.92 2.13 19.68
N GLN A 77 -4.50 0.90 19.35
CA GLN A 77 -3.83 0.01 20.29
C GLN A 77 -2.51 0.60 20.82
N MET A 78 -1.73 1.26 19.96
CA MET A 78 -0.48 1.90 20.36
C MET A 78 -0.72 3.07 21.32
N LYS A 79 -1.75 3.89 21.05
CA LYS A 79 -2.17 4.99 21.92
C LYS A 79 -2.68 4.50 23.27
N GLU A 80 -3.53 3.47 23.30
CA GLU A 80 -4.10 2.91 24.52
C GLU A 80 -3.03 2.29 25.44
N LYS A 81 -2.05 1.58 24.84
CA LYS A 81 -0.94 0.99 25.58
C LYS A 81 0.08 2.03 26.07
N GLY A 82 -0.02 3.29 25.63
CA GLY A 82 0.98 4.32 25.89
C GLY A 82 2.36 3.99 25.31
N THR A 83 2.42 3.11 24.31
CA THR A 83 3.68 2.70 23.69
C THR A 83 4.14 3.75 22.70
N HIS A 84 5.37 4.22 22.88
CA HIS A 84 6.05 5.10 21.93
C HIS A 84 7.12 4.34 21.16
N LYS A 85 6.73 3.22 20.52
CA LYS A 85 7.67 2.46 19.69
C LYS A 85 8.14 3.33 18.52
N LYS A 86 9.44 3.26 18.26
CA LYS A 86 10.11 3.99 17.19
C LYS A 86 10.64 3.03 16.13
N PHE A 87 10.59 3.45 14.87
CA PHE A 87 11.02 2.67 13.71
C PHE A 87 12.04 3.43 12.88
N ASP A 88 13.04 2.72 12.39
CA ASP A 88 14.03 3.26 11.45
C ASP A 88 13.43 3.37 10.03
N PHE A 89 12.50 2.51 9.69
CA PHE A 89 11.85 2.50 8.38
C PHE A 89 10.37 2.14 8.49
N ILE A 90 9.50 2.92 7.87
CA ILE A 90 8.07 2.61 7.76
C ILE A 90 7.70 2.68 6.30
N HIS A 91 6.88 1.76 5.81
CA HIS A 91 6.36 1.84 4.45
C HIS A 91 4.87 1.54 4.34
N MET A 92 4.20 2.35 3.53
CA MET A 92 2.79 2.27 3.17
C MET A 92 2.67 2.06 1.66
N ILE A 93 2.50 0.81 1.23
CA ILE A 93 2.53 0.47 -0.20
C ILE A 93 1.12 0.20 -0.70
N GLN A 94 0.61 1.07 -1.58
CA GLN A 94 -0.70 0.91 -2.25
C GLN A 94 -1.88 0.64 -1.28
N MET A 95 -1.76 1.13 -0.04
CA MET A 95 -2.71 0.85 1.04
C MET A 95 -3.54 2.07 1.43
N LEU A 96 -3.05 3.29 1.18
CA LEU A 96 -3.72 4.54 1.59
C LEU A 96 -5.07 4.75 0.90
N TYR A 97 -5.37 4.05 -0.20
CA TYR A 97 -6.71 4.03 -0.79
C TYR A 97 -7.78 3.44 0.13
N ARG A 98 -7.40 2.73 1.20
CA ARG A 98 -8.30 2.09 2.16
C ARG A 98 -8.35 2.81 3.51
N VAL A 99 -7.69 3.97 3.62
CA VAL A 99 -7.56 4.71 4.87
C VAL A 99 -8.47 5.93 4.84
N GLU A 100 -9.46 6.00 5.73
CA GLU A 100 -10.40 7.13 5.77
C GLU A 100 -9.72 8.47 6.08
N ASP A 101 -8.88 8.51 7.12
CA ASP A 101 -8.18 9.72 7.55
C ASP A 101 -6.68 9.65 7.22
N ILE A 102 -6.36 9.93 5.95
CA ILE A 102 -4.98 9.95 5.46
C ILE A 102 -4.10 10.95 6.23
N PRO A 103 -4.52 12.22 6.47
CA PRO A 103 -3.71 13.17 7.22
C PRO A 103 -3.31 12.68 8.61
N ASN A 104 -4.26 12.17 9.39
CA ASN A 104 -3.94 11.69 10.74
C ASN A 104 -3.11 10.41 10.71
N THR A 105 -3.39 9.49 9.77
CA THR A 105 -2.60 8.27 9.59
C THR A 105 -1.14 8.60 9.28
N ILE A 106 -0.88 9.46 8.29
CA ILE A 106 0.49 9.89 7.95
C ILE A 106 1.14 10.58 9.13
N LYS A 107 0.43 11.48 9.82
CA LYS A 107 0.95 12.19 10.99
C LYS A 107 1.34 11.23 12.12
N PHE A 108 0.49 10.24 12.40
CA PHE A 108 0.75 9.23 13.44
C PHE A 108 1.99 8.40 13.11
N PHE A 109 2.04 7.78 11.93
CA PHE A 109 3.17 6.92 11.58
C PHE A 109 4.46 7.71 11.38
N HIS A 110 4.40 8.95 10.88
CA HIS A 110 5.56 9.84 10.90
C HIS A 110 6.06 10.09 12.33
N SER A 111 5.14 10.25 13.30
CA SER A 111 5.52 10.40 14.72
C SER A 111 6.14 9.13 15.32
N CYS A 112 5.96 7.96 14.69
CA CYS A 112 6.61 6.71 15.06
C CYS A 112 8.02 6.56 14.45
N LEU A 113 8.52 7.50 13.65
CA LEU A 113 9.89 7.43 13.16
C LEU A 113 10.91 7.73 14.27
N ASP A 114 11.97 6.92 14.31
CA ASP A 114 13.17 7.16 15.10
C ASP A 114 14.00 8.31 14.50
N HIS A 115 15.05 8.74 15.20
CA HIS A 115 16.00 9.70 14.68
C HIS A 115 16.63 9.19 13.37
N HIS A 116 16.52 9.99 12.30
CA HIS A 116 16.87 9.64 10.91
C HIS A 116 15.98 8.60 10.22
N GLY A 117 14.91 8.13 10.87
CA GLY A 117 13.99 7.19 10.26
C GLY A 117 13.31 7.75 9.01
N LYS A 118 12.90 6.85 8.11
CA LYS A 118 12.26 7.22 6.84
C LYS A 118 10.89 6.57 6.69
N LEU A 119 9.92 7.33 6.20
CA LEU A 119 8.61 6.84 5.77
C LEU A 119 8.57 6.81 4.23
N LEU A 120 8.30 5.64 3.66
CA LEU A 120 8.07 5.44 2.23
C LEU A 120 6.58 5.28 1.96
N ILE A 121 6.03 6.06 1.03
CA ILE A 121 4.66 5.90 0.55
C ILE A 121 4.72 5.59 -0.94
N ILE A 122 4.10 4.48 -1.37
CA ILE A 122 3.93 4.15 -2.78
C ILE A 122 2.46 4.30 -3.14
N ILE A 123 2.18 5.20 -4.09
CA ILE A 123 0.84 5.52 -4.54
C ILE A 123 0.84 5.82 -6.05
N LEU A 124 -0.33 5.82 -6.67
CA LEU A 124 -0.50 6.11 -8.09
C LEU A 124 -0.18 7.57 -8.39
N SER A 125 0.58 7.78 -9.46
CA SER A 125 0.90 9.11 -9.98
C SER A 125 -0.33 9.79 -10.58
N ASP A 126 -0.36 11.12 -10.52
CA ASP A 126 -1.32 11.97 -11.22
C ASP A 126 -1.23 11.84 -12.75
N SER A 127 -0.08 11.42 -13.27
CA SER A 127 0.13 11.17 -14.70
C SER A 127 -0.42 9.81 -15.14
N SER A 128 -0.84 8.95 -14.20
CA SER A 128 -1.23 7.58 -14.49
C SER A 128 -2.57 7.50 -15.24
N GLY A 129 -2.76 6.39 -15.95
CA GLY A 129 -4.06 6.05 -16.55
C GLY A 129 -5.20 5.99 -15.51
N TRP A 130 -4.88 5.58 -14.27
CA TRP A 130 -5.83 5.57 -13.15
C TRP A 130 -6.33 6.96 -12.78
N ALA A 131 -5.43 7.94 -12.66
CA ALA A 131 -5.81 9.32 -12.38
C ALA A 131 -6.75 9.88 -13.47
N SER A 132 -6.45 9.57 -14.74
CA SER A 132 -7.30 9.95 -15.87
C SER A 132 -8.67 9.27 -15.83
N LEU A 133 -8.70 7.96 -15.55
CA LEU A 133 -9.92 7.17 -15.41
C LEU A 133 -10.82 7.74 -14.31
N TRP A 134 -10.27 7.91 -13.11
CA TRP A 134 -11.02 8.44 -11.97
C TRP A 134 -11.52 9.86 -12.21
N LYS A 135 -10.71 10.74 -12.80
CA LYS A 135 -11.11 12.12 -13.08
C LYS A 135 -12.23 12.19 -14.13
N LYS A 136 -12.12 11.41 -15.20
CA LYS A 136 -13.04 11.49 -16.35
C LYS A 136 -14.33 10.70 -16.14
N HIS A 137 -14.30 9.66 -15.32
CA HIS A 137 -15.41 8.70 -15.17
C HIS A 137 -15.92 8.60 -13.73
N ARG A 138 -15.55 9.54 -12.84
CA ARG A 138 -15.99 9.55 -11.44
C ARG A 138 -17.50 9.43 -11.26
N ASP A 139 -18.25 10.04 -12.18
CA ASP A 139 -19.71 10.07 -12.22
C ASP A 139 -20.34 8.67 -12.32
N CYS A 140 -19.60 7.72 -12.87
CA CYS A 140 -20.08 6.36 -13.15
C CYS A 140 -19.27 5.26 -12.48
N LEU A 141 -18.25 5.60 -11.68
CA LEU A 141 -17.51 4.65 -10.87
C LEU A 141 -18.16 4.56 -9.47
N PRO A 142 -18.12 3.39 -8.81
CA PRO A 142 -18.61 3.26 -7.44
C PRO A 142 -17.79 4.15 -6.50
N ALA A 143 -18.39 4.57 -5.39
CA ALA A 143 -17.62 5.13 -4.31
C ALA A 143 -16.59 4.09 -3.83
N THR A 144 -15.37 4.54 -3.53
CA THR A 144 -14.40 3.65 -2.87
C THR A 144 -14.84 3.41 -1.42
N ASP A 145 -14.41 2.31 -0.83
CA ASP A 145 -14.70 2.00 0.59
C ASP A 145 -14.27 3.12 1.55
N SER A 146 -13.25 3.90 1.14
CA SER A 146 -12.68 5.02 1.88
C SER A 146 -13.24 6.39 1.46
N GLY A 147 -14.12 6.43 0.46
CA GLY A 147 -14.77 7.63 -0.05
C GLY A 147 -13.91 8.54 -0.94
N HIS A 148 -12.69 8.13 -1.30
CA HIS A 148 -11.80 8.94 -2.12
C HIS A 148 -10.95 8.15 -3.12
N TYR A 149 -10.68 8.81 -4.24
CA TYR A 149 -9.60 8.49 -5.17
C TYR A 149 -8.46 9.44 -4.89
N ILE A 150 -7.34 8.90 -4.41
CA ILE A 150 -6.16 9.66 -4.03
C ILE A 150 -5.00 9.31 -4.96
N THR A 151 -4.22 10.31 -5.31
CA THR A 151 -3.01 10.20 -6.13
C THR A 151 -1.84 10.87 -5.41
N CYS A 152 -0.66 10.85 -6.02
CA CYS A 152 0.55 11.47 -5.48
C CYS A 152 0.35 12.94 -5.08
N SER A 153 -0.37 13.75 -5.86
CA SER A 153 -0.66 15.15 -5.55
C SER A 153 -1.40 15.31 -4.22
N GLY A 154 -2.45 14.53 -3.99
CA GLY A 154 -3.21 14.58 -2.74
C GLY A 154 -2.38 14.17 -1.53
N ILE A 155 -1.48 13.18 -1.66
CA ILE A 155 -0.52 12.83 -0.60
C ILE A 155 0.47 13.97 -0.38
N THR A 156 0.97 14.58 -1.45
CA THR A 156 1.91 15.69 -1.40
C THR A 156 1.31 16.90 -0.67
N GLU A 157 0.05 17.24 -0.95
CA GLU A 157 -0.68 18.30 -0.23
C GLU A 157 -0.86 17.99 1.26
N VAL A 158 -1.08 16.73 1.62
CA VAL A 158 -1.12 16.30 3.02
C VAL A 158 0.25 16.52 3.69
N LEU A 159 1.33 16.06 3.06
CA LEU A 159 2.70 16.19 3.59
C LEU A 159 3.10 17.67 3.76
N GLN A 160 2.78 18.51 2.78
CA GLN A 160 3.04 19.96 2.83
C GLN A 160 2.27 20.64 3.98
N ARG A 161 0.98 20.34 4.15
CA ARG A 161 0.17 20.88 5.25
C ARG A 161 0.67 20.45 6.63
N LEU A 162 1.23 19.24 6.73
CA LEU A 162 1.85 18.74 7.95
C LEU A 162 3.28 19.30 8.18
N GLY A 163 3.82 20.07 7.23
CA GLY A 163 5.18 20.61 7.31
C GLY A 163 6.28 19.55 7.21
N LEU A 164 6.01 18.42 6.55
CA LEU A 164 6.93 17.29 6.46
C LEU A 164 7.81 17.40 5.22
N GLU A 165 9.14 17.31 5.42
CA GLU A 165 10.10 17.22 4.32
C GLU A 165 9.88 15.90 3.56
N HIS A 166 9.77 15.99 2.23
CA HIS A 166 9.52 14.82 1.39
C HIS A 166 10.19 14.97 0.03
N ARG A 167 10.36 13.83 -0.64
CA ARG A 167 10.80 13.75 -2.04
C ARG A 167 9.86 12.82 -2.79
N VAL A 168 9.55 13.20 -4.03
CA VAL A 168 8.69 12.43 -4.92
C VAL A 168 9.56 11.87 -6.04
N HIS A 169 9.42 10.57 -6.28
CA HIS A 169 10.03 9.87 -7.40
C HIS A 169 8.94 9.16 -8.17
N GLU A 170 8.95 9.32 -9.49
CA GLU A 170 7.96 8.72 -10.37
C GLU A 170 8.63 7.66 -11.26
N PHE A 171 8.00 6.50 -11.34
CA PHE A 171 8.46 5.39 -12.16
C PHE A 171 7.32 4.94 -13.09
N PRO A 172 7.57 4.82 -14.40
CA PRO A 172 6.55 4.33 -15.31
C PRO A 172 6.23 2.86 -14.99
N SER A 173 4.94 2.54 -14.96
CA SER A 173 4.44 1.17 -14.83
C SER A 173 3.28 0.98 -15.80
N GLY A 174 3.39 -0.04 -16.65
CA GLY A 174 2.37 -0.42 -17.61
C GLY A 174 1.57 -1.61 -17.11
N TRP A 175 0.28 -1.61 -17.41
CA TRP A 175 -0.57 -2.79 -17.27
C TRP A 175 -1.16 -3.10 -18.64
N ASP A 176 -0.84 -4.27 -19.17
CA ASP A 176 -1.45 -4.76 -20.41
C ASP A 176 -2.92 -5.08 -20.14
N ILE A 177 -3.80 -4.42 -20.88
CA ILE A 177 -5.26 -4.56 -20.80
C ILE A 177 -5.83 -5.04 -22.13
N THR A 178 -5.02 -5.65 -22.99
CA THR A 178 -5.43 -6.12 -24.32
C THR A 178 -6.64 -7.05 -24.24
N GLU A 179 -6.69 -7.93 -23.24
CA GLU A 179 -7.79 -8.87 -23.02
C GLU A 179 -9.11 -8.15 -22.71
N CYS A 180 -9.12 -6.92 -22.17
CA CYS A 180 -10.35 -6.15 -21.93
C CYS A 180 -11.15 -5.85 -23.21
N PHE A 181 -10.48 -5.87 -24.37
CA PHE A 181 -11.06 -5.62 -25.68
C PHE A 181 -11.49 -6.91 -26.41
N THR A 182 -11.23 -8.07 -25.82
CA THR A 182 -11.62 -9.37 -26.39
C THR A 182 -12.96 -9.80 -25.80
N GLU A 183 -13.99 -9.85 -26.64
CA GLU A 183 -15.34 -10.24 -26.22
C GLU A 183 -15.34 -11.67 -25.66
N GLY A 184 -15.91 -11.84 -24.45
CA GLY A 184 -15.99 -13.14 -23.78
C GLY A 184 -14.71 -13.57 -23.06
N ASP A 185 -13.63 -12.78 -23.10
CA ASP A 185 -12.40 -13.14 -22.39
C ASP A 185 -12.57 -13.03 -20.86
N ALA A 186 -12.27 -14.12 -20.15
CA ALA A 186 -12.45 -14.20 -18.71
C ALA A 186 -11.42 -13.38 -17.93
N VAL A 187 -10.19 -13.24 -18.45
CA VAL A 187 -9.15 -12.38 -17.86
C VAL A 187 -9.54 -10.93 -18.06
N GLY A 188 -9.89 -10.54 -19.29
CA GLY A 188 -10.37 -9.21 -19.64
C GLY A 188 -11.56 -8.77 -18.78
N GLY A 189 -12.52 -9.67 -18.56
CA GLY A 189 -13.64 -9.42 -17.65
C GLY A 189 -13.20 -9.09 -16.22
N ARG A 190 -12.25 -9.86 -15.65
CA ARG A 190 -11.70 -9.58 -14.31
C ARG A 190 -10.87 -8.31 -14.26
N MET A 191 -10.14 -7.98 -15.32
CA MET A 191 -9.41 -6.72 -15.44
C MET A 191 -10.38 -5.53 -15.44
N MET A 192 -11.49 -5.64 -16.16
CA MET A 192 -12.56 -4.63 -16.15
C MET A 192 -13.19 -4.46 -14.76
N ASP A 193 -13.40 -5.55 -14.03
CA ASP A 193 -13.87 -5.48 -12.64
C ASP A 193 -12.90 -4.67 -11.76
N PHE A 194 -11.59 -4.88 -11.94
CA PHE A 194 -10.56 -4.15 -11.20
C PHE A 194 -10.47 -2.67 -11.60
N LEU A 195 -10.48 -2.36 -12.91
CA LEU A 195 -10.47 -0.99 -13.43
C LEU A 195 -11.65 -0.16 -12.91
N THR A 196 -12.82 -0.79 -12.84
CA THR A 196 -14.07 -0.11 -12.50
C THR A 196 -14.46 -0.23 -11.03
N GLY A 197 -13.71 -1.00 -10.23
CA GLY A 197 -14.08 -1.33 -8.86
C GLY A 197 -15.45 -2.02 -8.73
N THR A 198 -15.95 -2.63 -9.81
CA THR A 198 -17.31 -3.17 -9.89
C THR A 198 -17.27 -4.65 -10.23
N LYS A 199 -17.79 -5.49 -9.34
CA LYS A 199 -17.85 -6.94 -9.58
C LYS A 199 -18.74 -7.26 -10.78
N ASN A 200 -18.24 -8.08 -11.70
CA ASN A 200 -18.91 -8.45 -12.94
C ASN A 200 -19.40 -7.23 -13.75
N PHE A 201 -18.51 -6.25 -13.96
CA PHE A 201 -18.84 -5.00 -14.65
C PHE A 201 -19.43 -5.26 -16.05
N LEU A 202 -18.81 -6.13 -16.85
CA LEU A 202 -19.29 -6.42 -18.21
C LEU A 202 -20.69 -7.05 -18.24
N GLY A 203 -21.09 -7.76 -17.18
CA GLY A 203 -22.40 -8.37 -17.05
C GLY A 203 -23.47 -7.48 -16.40
N THR A 204 -23.07 -6.41 -15.69
CA THR A 204 -23.98 -5.60 -14.86
C THR A 204 -24.11 -4.15 -15.30
N ALA A 205 -23.08 -3.59 -15.96
CA ALA A 205 -23.05 -2.20 -16.33
C ALA A 205 -24.00 -1.87 -17.50
N PRO A 206 -24.65 -0.69 -17.50
CA PRO A 206 -25.46 -0.23 -18.62
C PRO A 206 -24.69 -0.27 -19.94
N ALA A 207 -25.34 -0.65 -21.04
CA ALA A 207 -24.69 -0.79 -22.36
C ALA A 207 -24.02 0.51 -22.85
N ALA A 208 -24.54 1.67 -22.48
CA ALA A 208 -23.90 2.95 -22.78
C ALA A 208 -22.59 3.15 -21.98
N LEU A 209 -22.56 2.71 -20.72
CA LEU A 209 -21.37 2.78 -19.87
C LEU A 209 -20.29 1.80 -20.33
N ARG A 210 -20.66 0.58 -20.70
CA ARG A 210 -19.72 -0.41 -21.28
C ARG A 210 -19.03 0.13 -22.54
N ARG A 211 -19.81 0.66 -23.50
CA ARG A 211 -19.28 1.30 -24.73
C ARG A 211 -18.45 2.57 -24.49
N ARG A 212 -18.58 3.20 -23.32
CA ARG A 212 -17.78 4.39 -22.96
C ARG A 212 -16.41 4.00 -22.41
N LEU A 213 -16.27 2.80 -21.85
CA LEU A 213 -15.08 2.33 -21.14
C LEU A 213 -14.32 1.21 -21.86
N GLN A 214 -14.95 0.52 -22.82
CA GLN A 214 -14.32 -0.35 -23.83
C GLN A 214 -14.23 0.40 -25.15
#